data_AF-A0A937KXR3-F1
#
_entry.id   AF-A0A937KXR3-F1
#
_cell.length_a   1.000
_cell.length_b   1.000
_cell.length_c   1.000
_cell.angle_alpha   90.00
_cell.angle_beta   90.00
_cell.angle_gamma   90.00
#
_symmetry.space_group_name_H-M   'P 1'
#
loop_
_entity.id
_entity.type
_entity.pdbx_description
1 polymer ?
#
loop_
_entity_poly.entity_id
_entity_poly.type
_entity_poly.pdbx_seq_one_letter_code
_entity_poly.pdbx_strand_id
1 'polypeptide(L)'
;VTVDAILRLPGEKGYFVPENDPDNGFWFTLVPSQIIGHVGVPAPAISSYYADSLRTSEVVTLPIGAKTELNLRNAHLSYAMTWYGIALALVGVYTVFHYQAGRLRFGAAPRG
;
A
#
# COMPACT_ATOMS: atom_id res chain seq x y z
N VAL A 1 17.02 -16.37 -26.80
CA VAL A 1 16.02 -15.33 -26.44
C VAL A 1 16.38 -14.82 -25.06
N THR A 2 16.47 -13.51 -24.86
CA THR A 2 16.71 -12.86 -23.57
C THR A 2 15.45 -12.12 -23.14
N VAL A 3 15.08 -12.21 -21.87
CA VAL A 3 13.89 -11.53 -21.31
C VAL A 3 14.32 -10.79 -20.06
N ASP A 4 14.10 -9.48 -20.04
CA ASP A 4 14.25 -8.67 -18.83
C ASP A 4 12.97 -8.80 -17.99
N ALA A 5 13.12 -9.11 -16.70
CA ALA A 5 12.00 -9.40 -15.82
C ALA A 5 12.27 -9.01 -14.36
N ILE A 6 11.20 -8.79 -13.61
CA ILE A 6 11.23 -8.65 -12.16
C ILE A 6 10.99 -10.03 -11.55
N LEU A 7 11.93 -10.52 -10.74
CA LEU A 7 11.76 -11.75 -9.99
C LEU A 7 10.90 -11.49 -8.75
N ARG A 8 9.89 -12.34 -8.56
CA ARG A 8 8.98 -12.30 -7.41
C ARG A 8 8.93 -13.67 -6.75
N LEU A 9 8.86 -13.66 -5.43
CA LEU A 9 8.63 -14.86 -4.64
C LEU A 9 7.15 -15.26 -4.70
N PRO A 10 6.83 -16.55 -4.51
CA PRO A 10 5.45 -17.01 -4.38
C PRO A 10 4.68 -16.17 -3.36
N GLY A 11 3.48 -15.75 -3.71
CA GLY A 11 2.64 -14.98 -2.80
C GLY A 11 2.18 -15.83 -1.62
N GLU A 12 2.11 -15.20 -0.44
CA GLU A 12 1.44 -15.79 0.72
C GLU A 12 -0.02 -15.31 0.76
N LYS A 13 -0.94 -16.26 0.96
CA LYS A 13 -2.36 -15.97 1.02
C LYS A 13 -2.71 -15.27 2.33
N GLY A 14 -3.29 -14.07 2.24
CA GLY A 14 -3.85 -13.36 3.40
C GLY A 14 -5.19 -13.95 3.86
N TYR A 15 -5.58 -13.67 5.11
CA TYR A 15 -6.78 -14.25 5.74
C TYR A 15 -8.10 -13.97 4.99
N PHE A 16 -8.20 -12.83 4.31
CA PHE A 16 -9.40 -12.40 3.58
C PHE A 16 -9.27 -12.52 2.05
N VAL A 17 -8.22 -13.19 1.57
CA VAL A 17 -8.04 -13.44 0.14
C VAL A 17 -8.76 -14.74 -0.23
N PRO A 18 -9.63 -14.77 -1.27
CA PRO A 18 -10.25 -16.00 -1.75
C PRO A 18 -9.24 -17.07 -2.19
N GLU A 19 -9.69 -18.31 -2.33
CA GLU A 19 -8.90 -19.34 -3.02
C GLU A 19 -8.83 -19.05 -4.52
N ASN A 20 -7.72 -19.44 -5.15
CA ASN A 20 -7.61 -19.42 -6.60
C ASN A 20 -8.70 -20.31 -7.23
N ASP A 21 -9.23 -19.86 -8.36
CA ASP A 21 -10.19 -20.59 -9.18
C ASP A 21 -9.63 -20.70 -10.61
N PRO A 22 -8.71 -21.67 -10.84
CA PRO A 22 -7.98 -21.81 -12.09
C PRO A 22 -8.90 -22.13 -13.28
N ASP A 23 -9.97 -22.88 -13.05
CA ASP A 23 -10.91 -23.31 -14.11
C ASP A 23 -11.63 -22.12 -14.75
N ASN A 24 -11.86 -21.06 -13.98
CA ASN A 24 -12.41 -19.79 -14.46
C ASN A 24 -11.32 -18.73 -14.73
N GLY A 25 -10.03 -19.08 -14.60
CA GLY A 25 -8.89 -18.19 -14.85
C GLY A 25 -8.63 -17.15 -13.74
N PHE A 26 -9.19 -17.33 -12.54
CA PHE A 26 -9.00 -16.40 -11.44
C PHE A 26 -7.83 -16.81 -10.53
N TRP A 27 -6.81 -15.95 -10.49
CA TRP A 27 -5.64 -16.11 -9.64
C TRP A 27 -5.54 -14.93 -8.66
N PHE A 28 -6.02 -15.12 -7.43
CA PHE A 28 -6.00 -14.12 -6.37
C PHE A 28 -4.66 -14.06 -5.64
N THR A 29 -3.98 -15.21 -5.49
CA THR A 29 -2.62 -15.29 -4.97
C THR A 29 -1.75 -16.01 -6.00
N LEU A 30 -0.66 -15.39 -6.43
CA LEU A 30 0.25 -15.99 -7.41
C LEU A 30 1.14 -17.03 -6.74
N VAL A 31 0.74 -18.30 -6.83
CA VAL A 31 1.48 -19.45 -6.33
C VAL A 31 1.95 -20.30 -7.54
N PRO A 32 3.24 -20.27 -7.91
CA PRO A 32 3.73 -20.93 -9.12
C PRO A 32 3.41 -22.42 -9.19
N SER A 33 3.46 -23.15 -8.08
CA SER A 33 3.14 -24.58 -8.06
C SER A 33 1.69 -24.88 -8.47
N GLN A 34 0.73 -24.05 -8.06
CA GLN A 34 -0.67 -24.21 -8.45
C GLN A 34 -0.86 -23.90 -9.94
N ILE A 35 -0.22 -22.84 -10.44
CA ILE A 35 -0.28 -22.44 -11.85
C ILE A 35 0.35 -23.53 -12.73
N ILE A 36 1.53 -24.01 -12.38
CA ILE A 36 2.24 -25.09 -13.08
C ILE A 36 1.36 -26.34 -13.15
N GLY A 37 0.73 -26.71 -12.03
CA GLY A 37 -0.16 -27.86 -11.96
C GLY A 37 -1.40 -27.73 -12.85
N HIS A 38 -1.99 -26.54 -12.94
CA HIS A 38 -3.17 -26.31 -13.77
C HIS A 38 -2.84 -26.16 -15.27
N VAL A 39 -1.79 -25.42 -15.62
CA VAL A 39 -1.38 -25.19 -17.02
C VAL A 39 -0.71 -26.43 -17.62
N GLY A 40 -0.21 -27.35 -16.80
CA GLY A 40 0.44 -28.57 -17.25
C GLY A 40 1.85 -28.33 -17.78
N VAL A 41 2.61 -27.42 -17.16
CA VAL A 41 3.98 -27.12 -17.58
C VAL A 41 4.87 -28.36 -17.36
N PRO A 42 5.54 -28.91 -18.41
CA PRO A 42 6.35 -30.11 -18.29
C PRO A 42 7.59 -29.87 -17.42
N ALA A 43 8.05 -30.91 -16.74
CA ALA A 43 9.23 -30.84 -15.88
C ALA A 43 10.53 -30.68 -16.70
N PRO A 44 11.54 -29.96 -16.17
CA PRO A 44 11.57 -29.29 -14.86
C PRO A 44 10.91 -27.90 -14.89
N ALA A 45 9.95 -27.67 -13.99
CA ALA A 45 9.30 -26.37 -13.78
C ALA A 45 9.74 -25.76 -12.45
N ILE A 46 10.09 -24.48 -12.46
CA ILE A 46 10.56 -23.76 -11.27
C ILE A 46 9.37 -23.21 -10.51
N SER A 47 9.22 -23.59 -9.23
CA SER A 47 8.13 -23.10 -8.37
C SER A 47 8.58 -22.16 -7.25
N SER A 48 9.89 -21.93 -7.10
CA SER A 48 10.46 -21.11 -6.02
C SER A 48 10.39 -19.61 -6.26
N TYR A 49 10.15 -19.19 -7.49
CA TYR A 49 9.93 -17.80 -7.91
C TYR A 49 9.19 -17.76 -9.24
N TYR A 50 8.67 -16.60 -9.60
CA TYR A 50 8.17 -16.31 -10.94
C TYR A 50 8.75 -14.99 -11.45
N ALA A 51 8.73 -14.82 -12.77
CA ALA A 51 9.29 -13.67 -13.45
C ALA A 51 8.17 -12.88 -14.13
N ASP A 52 8.08 -11.60 -13.81
CA ASP A 52 7.14 -10.66 -14.40
C ASP A 52 7.89 -9.89 -15.50
N SER A 53 7.50 -10.08 -16.76
CA SER A 53 8.23 -9.49 -17.89
C SER A 53 8.18 -7.97 -17.81
N LEU A 54 9.29 -7.30 -18.12
CA LEU A 54 9.31 -5.85 -18.12
C LEU A 54 8.53 -5.29 -19.30
N ARG A 55 7.73 -4.27 -19.03
CA ARG A 55 7.09 -3.48 -20.08
C ARG A 55 8.12 -2.55 -20.71
N THR A 56 8.41 -2.77 -22.00
CA THR A 56 9.42 -2.01 -22.76
C THR A 56 8.85 -0.87 -23.60
N SER A 57 7.52 -0.78 -23.73
CA SER A 57 6.82 0.26 -24.52
C SER A 57 5.64 0.85 -23.75
N GLU A 58 5.29 2.11 -24.06
CA GLU A 58 4.08 2.74 -23.55
C GLU A 58 2.81 2.12 -24.14
N VAL A 59 2.90 1.56 -25.35
CA VAL A 59 1.81 0.84 -26.02
C VAL A 59 1.53 -0.45 -25.27
N VAL A 60 0.29 -0.59 -24.77
CA VAL A 60 -0.14 -1.77 -24.02
C VAL A 60 -0.50 -2.88 -25.00
N THR A 61 0.36 -3.89 -25.11
CA THR A 61 0.10 -5.14 -25.82
C THR A 61 0.05 -6.29 -24.83
N LEU A 62 -0.79 -7.29 -25.12
CA LEU A 62 -0.79 -8.54 -24.34
C LEU A 62 0.43 -9.39 -24.76
N PRO A 63 1.11 -10.07 -23.82
CA PRO A 63 0.95 -9.98 -22.37
C PRO A 63 1.45 -8.64 -21.81
N ILE A 64 0.68 -8.07 -20.87
CA ILE A 64 1.03 -6.78 -20.25
C ILE A 64 2.11 -7.03 -19.21
N GLY A 65 3.34 -6.59 -19.49
CA GLY A 65 4.44 -6.65 -18.55
C GLY A 65 4.32 -5.67 -17.37
N ALA A 66 5.07 -5.93 -16.30
CA ALA A 66 5.18 -5.03 -15.16
C ALA A 66 5.85 -3.70 -15.51
N LYS A 67 5.34 -2.64 -14.87
CA LYS A 67 6.03 -1.36 -14.79
C LYS A 67 7.07 -1.40 -13.66
N THR A 68 8.24 -0.82 -13.89
CA THR A 68 9.28 -0.59 -12.88
C THR A 68 9.01 0.64 -12.02
N GLU A 69 8.05 1.50 -12.42
CA GLU A 69 7.71 2.72 -11.69
C GLU A 69 6.95 2.40 -10.40
N LEU A 70 7.67 2.39 -9.28
CA LEU A 70 7.10 2.33 -7.95
C LEU A 70 6.59 3.72 -7.54
N ASN A 71 5.32 4.02 -7.82
CA ASN A 71 4.67 5.22 -7.27
C ASN A 71 4.23 4.96 -5.82
N LEU A 72 5.13 5.20 -4.87
CA LEU A 72 4.81 5.18 -3.45
C LEU A 72 4.07 6.47 -3.08
N ARG A 73 2.77 6.37 -2.82
CA ARG A 73 1.97 7.53 -2.39
C ARG A 73 2.51 8.10 -1.07
N ASN A 74 3.11 9.28 -1.13
CA ASN A 74 3.56 10.01 0.06
C ASN A 74 2.42 10.89 0.61
N ALA A 75 1.72 10.39 1.63
CA ALA A 75 0.64 11.10 2.30
C ALA A 75 1.03 11.67 3.68
N HIS A 76 2.31 11.64 4.04
CA HIS A 76 2.76 12.00 5.40
C HIS A 76 2.38 13.43 5.80
N LEU A 77 2.50 14.38 4.87
CA LEU A 77 2.14 15.77 5.12
C LEU A 77 0.64 15.94 5.41
N SER A 78 -0.22 15.24 4.66
CA SER A 78 -1.67 15.29 4.87
C SER A 78 -2.05 14.76 6.24
N TYR A 79 -1.49 13.61 6.64
CA TYR A 79 -1.68 13.07 7.99
C TYR A 79 -1.18 14.01 9.07
N ALA A 80 0.02 14.57 8.91
CA ALA A 80 0.57 15.53 9.86
C ALA A 80 -0.39 16.73 10.06
N MET A 81 -0.90 17.29 8.96
CA MET A 81 -1.85 18.40 9.01
C MET A 81 -3.14 18.03 9.75
N THR A 82 -3.70 16.85 9.52
CA THR A 82 -4.88 16.38 10.25
C THR A 82 -4.59 16.25 11.75
N TRP A 83 -3.50 15.59 12.14
CA TRP A 83 -3.17 15.37 13.54
C TRP A 83 -2.87 16.66 14.30
N TYR A 84 -2.05 17.54 13.72
CA TYR A 84 -1.77 18.85 14.32
C TYR A 84 -3.00 19.76 14.33
N GLY A 85 -3.86 19.67 13.33
CA GLY A 85 -5.14 20.38 13.30
C GLY A 85 -6.07 19.96 14.44
N ILE A 86 -6.21 18.64 14.68
CA ILE A 86 -6.97 18.11 15.81
C ILE A 86 -6.36 18.57 17.14
N ALA A 87 -5.02 18.48 17.28
CA ALA A 87 -4.34 18.90 18.50
C ALA A 87 -4.55 20.40 18.80
N LEU A 88 -4.44 21.27 17.79
CA LEU A 88 -4.69 22.71 17.94
C LEU A 88 -6.15 23.01 18.32
N ALA A 89 -7.11 22.30 17.72
CA ALA A 89 -8.52 22.46 18.07
C ALA A 89 -8.78 22.07 19.54
N LEU A 90 -8.21 20.96 20.00
CA LEU A 90 -8.31 20.52 21.40
C LEU A 90 -7.67 21.52 22.37
N VAL A 91 -6.49 22.04 22.04
CA VAL A 91 -5.82 23.10 22.83
C VAL A 91 -6.70 24.36 22.89
N GLY A 92 -7.31 24.76 21.77
CA GLY A 92 -8.22 25.91 21.72
C GLY A 92 -9.44 25.72 22.62
N VAL A 93 -10.14 24.60 22.50
CA VAL A 93 -11.30 24.25 23.35
C VAL A 93 -10.90 24.20 24.82
N TYR A 94 -9.80 23.53 25.15
CA TYR A 94 -9.30 23.43 26.51
C TYR A 94 -9.01 24.81 27.13
N THR A 95 -8.36 25.68 26.37
CA THR A 95 -7.98 27.04 26.82
C THR A 95 -9.21 27.89 27.06
N VAL A 96 -10.16 27.91 26.11
CA VAL A 96 -11.41 28.68 26.24
C VAL A 96 -12.24 28.18 27.42
N PHE A 97 -12.40 26.87 27.55
CA PHE A 97 -13.14 26.26 28.65
C PHE A 97 -12.55 26.63 30.02
N HIS A 98 -11.23 26.55 30.18
CA HIS A 98 -10.58 26.87 31.45
C HIS A 98 -10.51 28.37 31.76
N TYR A 99 -10.43 29.22 30.72
CA TYR A 99 -10.55 30.66 30.87
C TYR A 99 -11.96 31.05 31.37
N GLN A 100 -13.01 30.50 30.75
CA GLN A 100 -14.40 30.72 31.17
C GLN A 100 -14.68 30.17 32.58
N ALA A 101 -14.07 29.03 32.94
CA ALA A 101 -14.19 28.45 34.28
C ALA A 101 -13.39 29.19 35.36
N GLY A 102 -12.71 30.31 35.02
CA GLY A 102 -11.89 31.09 35.96
C GLY A 102 -10.60 30.41 36.42
N ARG A 103 -10.24 29.29 35.81
CA ARG A 103 -9.06 28.46 36.16
C ARG A 103 -7.77 28.97 35.50
N LEU A 104 -7.89 29.75 34.44
CA LEU A 104 -6.78 30.45 33.78
C LEU A 104 -6.99 31.96 33.90
N ARG A 105 -6.18 32.64 34.73
CA ARG A 105 -6.14 34.11 34.83
C ARG A 105 -4.89 34.62 34.13
N PHE A 106 -5.04 35.28 32.99
CA PHE A 106 -3.97 36.07 32.39
C PHE A 106 -3.93 37.42 33.13
N GLY A 107 -3.00 37.57 34.07
CA GLY A 107 -2.92 38.77 34.92
C GLY A 107 -2.57 40.02 34.10
N ALA A 108 -3.40 41.06 34.22
CA ALA A 108 -2.99 42.42 33.86
C ALA A 108 -1.87 42.85 34.80
N ALA A 109 -0.74 43.30 34.24
CA ALA A 109 0.37 43.85 35.01
C ALA A 109 -0.11 45.06 35.85
N PRO A 110 0.34 45.20 37.11
CA PRO A 110 -0.02 46.36 37.91
C PRO A 110 0.59 47.62 37.28
N ARG A 111 -0.26 48.61 36.97
CA ARG A 111 0.19 49.96 36.62
C ARG A 111 0.59 50.66 37.93
N GLY A 112 1.89 50.85 38.11
CA GLY A 112 2.45 51.80 39.08
C GLY A 112 2.50 53.20 38.50
#